data_AF-A0A0G0KJH7-F1
#
_entry.id   AF-A0A0G0KJH7-F1
#
_cell.length_a   1.000
_cell.length_b   1.000
_cell.length_c   1.000
_cell.angle_alpha   90.00
_cell.angle_beta   90.00
_cell.angle_gamma   90.00
#
_symmetry.space_group_name_H-M   'P 1'
#
loop_
_entity.id
_entity.type
_entity.pdbx_description
1 polymer ?
#
loop_
_entity_poly.entity_id
_entity_poly.type
_entity_poly.pdbx_seq_one_letter_code
_entity_poly.pdbx_strand_id
1 'polypeptide(L)' 'MRQEVVKEIDDALDTLPKKYQQVLKLRYFQEYSYDVISGILNKPVNTVGTLINRAKKKLLEVVEQGNKK' A
#
# COMPACT_ATOMS: atom_id res chain seq x y z
N MET A 1 21.68 3.29 -10.38
CA MET A 1 20.94 4.18 -9.44
C MET A 1 19.41 3.98 -9.51
N ARG A 2 18.89 2.74 -9.63
CA ARG A 2 17.44 2.46 -9.48
C ARG A 2 17.10 1.63 -8.22
N GLN A 3 18.12 1.15 -7.51
CA GLN A 3 17.93 0.22 -6.38
C GLN A 3 17.64 0.92 -5.04
N GLU A 4 17.98 2.19 -4.89
CA GLU A 4 17.74 2.97 -3.65
C GLU A 4 16.24 3.18 -3.39
N VAL A 5 15.50 3.57 -4.44
CA VAL A 5 14.06 3.85 -4.33
C VAL A 5 13.24 2.62 -3.96
N VAL A 6 13.65 1.43 -4.44
CA VAL A 6 12.92 0.18 -4.15
C VAL A 6 13.08 -0.22 -2.69
N LYS A 7 14.28 -0.04 -2.13
CA LYS A 7 14.59 -0.43 -0.75
C LYS A 7 13.81 0.41 0.26
N GLU A 8 13.76 1.73 0.05
CA GLU A 8 12.99 2.63 0.92
C GLU A 8 11.49 2.33 0.89
N ILE A 9 10.95 1.94 -0.26
CA ILE A 9 9.54 1.57 -0.39
C ILE A 9 9.26 0.24 0.32
N ASP A 10 10.14 -0.76 0.18
CA ASP A 10 9.98 -2.06 0.86
C ASP A 10 10.05 -1.89 2.38
N ASP A 11 11.02 -1.13 2.89
CA ASP A 11 11.14 -0.84 4.32
C ASP A 11 9.91 -0.07 4.83
N ALA A 12 9.43 0.91 4.08
CA ALA A 12 8.23 1.66 4.43
C ALA A 12 6.97 0.78 4.40
N LEU A 13 6.86 -0.12 3.42
CA LEU A 13 5.81 -1.13 3.35
C LEU A 13 5.83 -2.04 4.58
N ASP A 14 6.98 -2.48 5.05
CA ASP A 14 7.09 -3.37 6.20
C ASP A 14 6.63 -2.73 7.51
N THR A 15 6.73 -1.41 7.65
CA THR A 15 6.17 -0.70 8.83
C THR A 15 4.65 -0.51 8.78
N LEU A 16 4.03 -0.68 7.61
CA LEU A 16 2.57 -0.53 7.47
C LEU A 16 1.84 -1.73 8.08
N PRO A 17 0.65 -1.50 8.68
CA PRO A 17 -0.25 -2.59 9.05
C PRO A 17 -0.51 -3.54 7.87
N LYS A 18 -0.54 -4.85 8.13
CA LYS A 18 -0.74 -5.90 7.10
C LYS A 18 -1.92 -5.63 6.17
N LYS A 19 -3.03 -5.08 6.70
CA LYS A 19 -4.22 -4.70 5.91
C LYS A 19 -3.92 -3.68 4.80
N TYR A 20 -2.98 -2.76 5.04
CA TYR A 20 -2.59 -1.71 4.10
C TYR A 20 -1.54 -2.22 3.12
N GLN A 21 -0.57 -3.01 3.59
CA GLN A 21 0.36 -3.71 2.71
C GLN A 21 -0.38 -4.56 1.68
N GLN A 22 -1.38 -5.33 2.14
CA GLN A 22 -2.11 -6.27 1.29
C GLN A 22 -2.86 -5.54 0.16
N VAL A 23 -3.61 -4.46 0.45
CA VAL A 23 -4.30 -3.70 -0.60
C VAL A 23 -3.34 -3.02 -1.57
N LEU A 24 -2.20 -2.54 -1.10
CA LEU A 24 -1.19 -1.92 -1.96
C LEU A 24 -0.51 -2.96 -2.85
N LYS A 25 -0.15 -4.13 -2.32
CA LYS A 25 0.42 -5.24 -3.09
C LYS A 25 -0.55 -5.71 -4.18
N LEU A 26 -1.81 -5.94 -3.83
CA LEU A 26 -2.82 -6.34 -4.80
C LEU A 26 -3.04 -5.28 -5.89
N ARG A 27 -3.05 -3.99 -5.52
CA ARG A 27 -3.28 -2.90 -6.50
C ARG A 27 -2.09 -2.58 -7.40
N TYR A 28 -0.88 -2.59 -6.86
CA TYR A 28 0.32 -2.06 -7.53
C TYR A 28 1.30 -3.12 -8.02
N PHE A 29 1.36 -4.28 -7.34
CA PHE A 29 2.25 -5.37 -7.76
C PHE A 29 1.52 -6.39 -8.63
N GLN A 30 0.24 -6.65 -8.33
CA GLN A 30 -0.60 -7.57 -9.11
C GLN A 30 -1.52 -6.84 -10.10
N GLU A 31 -1.50 -5.50 -10.09
CA GLU A 31 -2.32 -4.64 -10.97
C GLU A 31 -3.83 -4.92 -10.93
N TYR A 32 -4.35 -5.50 -9.85
CA TYR A 32 -5.75 -5.86 -9.75
C TYR A 32 -6.67 -4.63 -9.67
N SER A 33 -7.85 -4.76 -10.27
CA SER A 33 -8.92 -3.78 -10.18
C SER A 33 -9.57 -3.79 -8.79
N TYR A 34 -10.31 -2.72 -8.48
CA TYR A 34 -10.93 -2.56 -7.17
C TYR A 34 -12.00 -3.64 -6.93
N ASP A 35 -12.68 -4.08 -8.00
CA ASP A 35 -13.65 -5.18 -7.99
C ASP A 35 -13.00 -6.53 -7.68
N VAL A 36 -11.85 -6.83 -8.29
CA VAL A 36 -11.09 -8.07 -8.02
C VAL A 36 -10.58 -8.06 -6.58
N ILE A 37 -10.03 -6.93 -6.12
CA ILE A 37 -9.57 -6.78 -4.73
C ILE A 37 -10.74 -6.91 -3.73
N SER A 38 -11.91 -6.38 -4.08
CA SER A 38 -13.16 -6.52 -3.32
C SER A 38 -13.53 -7.99 -3.15
N GLY A 39 -13.47 -8.78 -4.23
CA GLY A 39 -13.67 -10.22 -4.19
C GLY A 39 -12.64 -10.95 -3.33
N ILE A 40 -11.36 -10.64 -3.47
CA ILE A 40 -10.26 -11.28 -2.71
C ILE A 40 -10.36 -10.99 -1.21
N LEU A 41 -10.66 -9.74 -0.84
CA LEU A 41 -10.71 -9.32 0.56
C LEU A 41 -12.09 -9.51 1.19
N ASN A 42 -13.08 -9.94 0.40
CA ASN A 42 -14.49 -10.02 0.78
C ASN A 42 -14.98 -8.74 1.45
N LYS A 43 -14.70 -7.59 0.81
CA LYS A 43 -15.05 -6.24 1.30
C LYS A 43 -15.67 -5.43 0.17
N PRO A 44 -16.64 -4.55 0.43
CA PRO A 44 -17.21 -3.70 -0.61
C PRO A 44 -16.13 -2.90 -1.35
N VAL A 45 -16.32 -2.71 -2.66
CA VAL A 45 -15.43 -1.91 -3.53
C VAL A 45 -15.17 -0.51 -2.94
N ASN A 46 -16.20 0.12 -2.35
CA ASN A 46 -16.07 1.41 -1.65
C ASN A 46 -15.12 1.35 -0.45
N THR A 47 -15.18 0.25 0.32
CA THR A 47 -14.25 0.00 1.44
C THR A 47 -12.84 -0.25 0.92
N VAL A 48 -12.68 -0.99 -0.17
CA VAL A 48 -11.38 -1.22 -0.82
C VAL A 48 -10.76 0.10 -1.27
N GLY A 49 -11.52 0.96 -1.96
CA GLY A 49 -11.02 2.28 -2.38
C GLY A 49 -10.62 3.15 -1.19
N THR A 50 -11.40 3.13 -0.11
CA THR A 50 -11.05 3.83 1.15
C THR A 50 -9.78 3.25 1.78
N LEU A 51 -9.62 1.92 1.80
CA LEU A 51 -8.44 1.23 2.33
C LEU A 51 -7.19 1.58 1.52
N ILE A 52 -7.26 1.57 0.19
CA ILE A 52 -6.14 1.94 -0.70
C ILE A 52 -5.71 3.38 -0.45
N ASN A 53 -6.68 4.31 -0.37
CA ASN A 53 -6.37 5.72 -0.10
C ASN A 53 -5.72 5.93 1.27
N ARG A 54 -6.23 5.26 2.32
CA ARG A 54 -5.61 5.31 3.66
C ARG A 54 -4.23 4.66 3.68
N ALA A 55 -4.06 3.53 2.99
CA ALA A 55 -2.79 2.83 2.88
C ALA A 55 -1.72 3.72 2.21
N LYS A 56 -2.09 4.41 1.12
CA LYS A 56 -1.22 5.40 0.46
C LYS A 56 -0.80 6.54 1.37
N LYS A 57 -1.77 7.16 2.06
CA LYS A 57 -1.47 8.25 3.01
C LYS A 57 -0.50 7.78 4.10
N LYS A 58 -0.75 6.58 4.63
CA LYS A 58 0.11 6.02 5.67
C LYS A 58 1.50 5.67 5.15
N LEU A 59 1.61 5.17 3.91
CA LEU A 59 2.90 4.95 3.25
C LEU A 59 3.68 6.26 3.12
N LEU A 60 3.03 7.33 2.65
CA LEU A 60 3.65 8.64 2.53
C LEU A 60 4.13 9.17 3.89
N GLU A 61 3.29 9.09 4.93
CA GLU A 61 3.68 9.49 6.30
C GLU A 61 4.94 8.74 6.78
N VAL A 62 5.02 7.43 6.53
CA VAL A 62 6.17 6.62 6.91
C VAL A 62 7.42 7.04 6.16
N VAL A 63 7.33 7.21 4.84
CA VAL A 63 8.47 7.63 3.99
C VAL A 63 8.94 9.02 4.40
N GLU A 64 8.03 9.96 4.64
CA GLU A 64 8.37 11.31 5.10
C GLU A 64 8.99 11.32 6.50
N GLN A 65 8.56 10.42 7.40
CA GLN A 65 9.18 10.27 8.72
C GLN A 65 10.56 9.63 8.65
N GLY A 66 10.77 8.68 7.73
CA GLY A 66 12.07 8.06 7.49
C GLY A 66 13.10 9.05 6.94
N ASN A 67 12.68 9.97 6.07
CA ASN A 67 13.54 10.99 5.45
C ASN A 67 13.88 12.19 6.38
N LYS A 68 13.27 12.26 7.57
CA LYS A 68 13.52 13.32 8.57
C LYS A 68 14.44 12.88 9.71
N LYS A 69 14.98 11.67 9.67
CA LYS A 69 15.99 11.16 10.61
C LYS A 69 17.38 11.28 10.00
#